data_AF-A0A532UG19-F1
#
_entry.id   AF-A0A532UG19-F1
#
_cell.length_a   1.000
_cell.length_b   1.000
_cell.length_c   1.000
_cell.angle_alpha   90.00
_cell.angle_beta   90.00
_cell.angle_gamma   90.00
#
_symmetry.space_group_name_H-M   'P 1'
#
loop_
_entity.id
_entity.type
_entity.pdbx_description
1 polymer ?
#
loop_
_entity_poly.entity_id
_entity_poly.type
_entity_poly.pdbx_seq_one_letter_code
_entity_poly.pdbx_strand_id
1 'polypeptide(L)'
;MAKKRVFISFDIDHDEGAKVMLAGQAKLPDSPFDFKDASVKKHLTGDWEEKVRRRMDNIDVVVVLCGEHTHTASGVAAELTIAQDKDKEYFLLKAYPDKTCTKPTSAKSSDKVYNWTWPNLKTLIGGGR
;
A
#
# COMPACT_ATOMS: atom_id res chain seq x y z
N MET A 1 16.47 12.23 9.96
CA MET A 1 15.18 11.57 10.22
C MET A 1 15.33 10.10 9.85
N ALA A 2 14.83 9.18 10.67
CA ALA A 2 14.77 7.77 10.26
C ALA A 2 13.76 7.60 9.12
N LYS A 3 14.07 6.73 8.16
CA LYS A 3 13.15 6.43 7.06
C LYS A 3 11.93 5.68 7.58
N LYS A 4 10.74 6.01 7.06
CA LYS A 4 9.50 5.31 7.38
C LYS A 4 9.52 3.91 6.77
N ARG A 5 9.11 2.89 7.52
CA ARG A 5 8.96 1.51 7.04
C ARG A 5 7.62 1.39 6.35
N VAL A 6 7.64 1.14 5.05
CA VAL A 6 6.44 1.13 4.21
C VAL A 6 6.08 -0.28 3.78
N PHE A 7 4.79 -0.58 3.88
CA PHE A 7 4.16 -1.74 3.25
C PHE A 7 3.36 -1.29 2.03
N ILE A 8 3.46 -2.02 0.92
CA ILE A 8 2.67 -1.76 -0.30
C ILE A 8 1.67 -2.90 -0.44
N SER A 9 0.40 -2.59 -0.25
CA SER A 9 -0.73 -3.47 -0.55
C SER A 9 -1.18 -3.19 -1.98
N PHE A 10 -1.26 -4.23 -2.82
CA PHE A 10 -1.55 -4.09 -4.25
C PHE A 10 -2.18 -5.37 -4.81
N ASP A 11 -2.82 -5.26 -5.97
CA ASP A 11 -3.32 -6.43 -6.69
C ASP A 11 -2.15 -7.16 -7.37
N ILE A 12 -1.82 -8.36 -6.88
CA ILE A 12 -0.69 -9.14 -7.39
C ILE A 12 -0.88 -9.59 -8.84
N ASP A 13 -2.13 -9.81 -9.27
CA ASP A 13 -2.43 -10.34 -10.60
C ASP A 13 -2.45 -9.22 -11.67
N HIS A 14 -2.67 -7.96 -11.27
CA HIS A 14 -2.82 -6.83 -12.19
C HIS A 14 -1.78 -5.71 -12.05
N ASP A 15 -1.17 -5.52 -10.87
CA ASP A 15 -0.41 -4.32 -10.53
C ASP A 15 1.06 -4.58 -10.11
N GLU A 16 1.60 -5.77 -10.40
CA GLU A 16 2.99 -6.14 -10.05
C GLU A 16 4.02 -5.16 -10.64
N GLY A 17 3.86 -4.74 -11.89
CA GLY A 17 4.74 -3.77 -12.53
C GLY A 17 4.75 -2.41 -11.81
N ALA A 18 3.58 -1.90 -11.43
CA ALA A 18 3.45 -0.66 -10.68
C ALA A 18 4.09 -0.77 -9.28
N LYS A 19 3.90 -1.91 -8.60
CA LYS A 19 4.57 -2.18 -7.32
C LYS A 19 6.09 -2.19 -7.46
N VAL A 20 6.63 -2.82 -8.50
CA VAL A 20 8.09 -2.87 -8.74
C VAL A 20 8.65 -1.46 -8.94
N MET A 21 7.97 -0.62 -9.72
CA MET A 21 8.35 0.77 -9.92
C MET A 21 8.33 1.58 -8.60
N LEU A 22 7.28 1.44 -7.79
CA LEU A 22 7.17 2.12 -6.49
C LEU A 22 8.23 1.65 -5.49
N ALA A 23 8.46 0.34 -5.40
CA ALA A 23 9.52 -0.22 -4.58
C ALA A 23 10.92 0.24 -5.05
N GLY A 24 11.09 0.49 -6.36
CA GLY A 24 12.29 1.09 -6.94
C GLY A 24 12.56 2.50 -6.41
N GLN A 25 11.51 3.32 -6.22
CA GLN A 25 11.65 4.68 -5.69
C GLN A 25 12.17 4.70 -4.24
N ALA A 26 11.93 3.65 -3.45
CA ALA A 26 12.49 3.53 -2.10
C ALA A 26 14.03 3.49 -2.07
N LYS A 27 14.65 3.09 -3.18
CA LYS A 27 16.11 2.98 -3.34
C LYS A 27 16.77 4.31 -3.72
N LEU A 28 16.00 5.35 -3.99
CA LEU A 28 16.54 6.67 -4.31
C LEU A 28 17.26 7.28 -3.09
N PRO A 29 18.36 8.02 -3.27
CA PRO A 29 19.12 8.61 -2.16
C PRO A 29 18.30 9.56 -1.28
N ASP A 30 17.33 10.25 -1.87
CA ASP A 30 16.43 11.21 -1.23
C ASP A 30 15.09 10.58 -0.81
N SER A 31 14.97 9.25 -0.83
CA SER A 31 13.75 8.57 -0.41
C SER A 31 13.52 8.71 1.11
N PRO A 32 12.34 9.19 1.55
CA PRO A 32 12.01 9.29 2.96
C PRO A 32 11.53 7.96 3.58
N PHE A 33 11.49 6.88 2.79
CA PHE A 33 10.99 5.58 3.22
C PHE A 33 11.86 4.42 2.74
N ASP A 34 11.76 3.31 3.46
CA ASP A 34 12.25 2.01 3.05
C ASP A 34 11.07 1.07 2.82
N PHE A 35 11.08 0.38 1.68
CA PHE A 35 10.09 -0.63 1.37
C PHE A 35 10.42 -1.93 2.11
N LYS A 36 9.45 -2.47 2.84
CA LYS A 36 9.51 -3.81 3.40
C LYS A 36 8.71 -4.75 2.50
N ASP A 37 9.42 -5.57 1.74
CA ASP A 37 8.79 -6.55 0.87
C ASP A 37 8.09 -7.61 1.71
N ALA A 38 6.78 -7.45 1.85
CA ALA A 38 5.93 -8.35 2.59
C ALA A 38 4.87 -8.97 1.68
N SER A 39 5.10 -9.01 0.36
CA SER A 39 4.26 -9.73 -0.59
C SER A 39 4.07 -11.17 -0.12
N VAL A 40 2.85 -11.47 0.30
CA VAL A 40 2.40 -12.83 0.55
C VAL A 40 2.16 -13.46 -0.82
N LYS A 41 3.12 -14.21 -1.34
CA LYS A 41 2.84 -15.05 -2.51
C LYS A 41 1.81 -16.11 -2.09
N LYS A 42 0.70 -16.15 -2.84
CA LYS A 42 -0.40 -17.14 -2.88
C LYS A 42 -0.09 -18.40 -2.04
N HIS A 43 -0.99 -18.74 -1.12
CA HIS A 43 -0.96 -19.85 -0.12
C HIS A 43 -0.68 -19.43 1.33
N LEU A 44 -1.48 -18.51 1.88
CA LEU A 44 -1.69 -18.56 3.33
C LEU A 44 -2.93 -19.41 3.61
N THR A 45 -2.72 -20.72 3.68
CA THR A 45 -3.63 -21.61 4.41
C THR A 45 -3.40 -21.42 5.91
N GLY A 46 -4.48 -21.42 6.72
CA GLY A 46 -4.41 -21.23 8.18
C GLY A 46 -4.35 -19.76 8.62
N ASP A 47 -3.45 -19.44 9.56
CA ASP A 47 -3.31 -18.15 10.31
C ASP A 47 -2.81 -16.96 9.46
N TRP A 48 -3.38 -16.79 8.27
CA TRP A 48 -2.96 -15.76 7.32
C TRP A 48 -3.14 -14.35 7.86
N GLU A 49 -4.27 -14.12 8.53
CA GLU A 49 -4.61 -12.84 9.12
C GLU A 49 -3.62 -12.46 10.22
N GLU A 50 -3.30 -13.41 11.12
CA GLU A 50 -2.34 -13.17 12.20
C GLU A 50 -0.94 -12.86 11.67
N LYS A 51 -0.51 -13.54 10.60
CA LYS A 51 0.77 -13.24 9.93
C LYS A 51 0.79 -11.82 9.36
N VAL A 52 -0.31 -11.36 8.74
CA VAL A 52 -0.42 -9.98 8.25
C VAL A 52 -0.41 -8.99 9.43
N ARG A 53 -1.16 -9.28 10.50
CA ARG A 53 -1.19 -8.45 11.73
C ARG A 53 0.21 -8.28 12.34
N ARG A 54 0.98 -9.37 12.46
CA ARG A 54 2.36 -9.34 12.98
C ARG A 54 3.32 -8.58 12.08
N ARG A 55 3.14 -8.65 10.75
CA ARG A 55 3.96 -7.86 9.80
C ARG A 55 3.73 -6.37 9.99
N MET A 56 2.48 -5.96 10.14
CA MET A 56 2.12 -4.56 10.35
C MET A 56 2.73 -3.95 11.61
N ASP A 57 3.10 -4.74 12.62
CA ASP A 57 3.81 -4.22 13.82
C ASP A 57 5.12 -3.53 13.47
N ASN A 58 5.79 -3.97 12.40
CA ASN A 58 7.04 -3.40 11.91
C ASN A 58 6.86 -2.41 10.76
N ILE A 59 5.64 -1.97 10.50
CA ILE A 59 5.28 -1.02 9.45
C ILE A 59 4.80 0.28 10.09
N ASP A 60 5.29 1.39 9.56
CA ASP A 60 4.88 2.72 9.98
C ASP A 60 3.72 3.22 9.10
N VAL A 61 3.78 2.98 7.79
CA VAL A 61 2.77 3.45 6.82
C VAL A 61 2.42 2.36 5.80
N VAL A 62 1.13 2.21 5.50
CA VAL A 62 0.61 1.34 4.44
C VAL A 62 0.24 2.16 3.20
N VAL A 63 0.84 1.83 2.07
CA VAL A 63 0.47 2.36 0.75
C VAL A 63 -0.43 1.36 0.08
N VAL A 64 -1.69 1.74 -0.16
CA VAL A 64 -2.63 0.94 -0.94
C VAL A 64 -2.54 1.37 -2.39
N LEU A 65 -1.84 0.59 -3.21
CA LEU A 65 -1.68 0.85 -4.63
C LEU A 65 -2.95 0.42 -5.38
N CYS A 66 -3.69 1.41 -5.87
CA CYS A 66 -4.99 1.25 -6.50
C CYS A 66 -4.83 1.26 -8.03
N GLY A 67 -4.95 0.09 -8.65
CA GLY A 67 -5.08 -0.12 -10.09
C GLY A 67 -6.55 -0.16 -10.54
N GLU A 68 -6.80 -0.66 -11.75
CA GLU A 68 -8.15 -0.73 -12.34
C GLU A 68 -9.04 -1.74 -11.62
N HIS A 69 -8.44 -2.83 -11.12
CA HIS A 69 -9.15 -3.99 -10.56
C HIS A 69 -9.08 -4.10 -9.03
N THR A 70 -8.53 -3.11 -8.34
CA THR A 70 -8.33 -3.20 -6.88
C THR A 70 -9.63 -3.43 -6.07
N HIS A 71 -10.79 -3.02 -6.59
CA HIS A 71 -12.08 -3.34 -5.97
C HIS A 71 -12.41 -4.84 -5.92
N THR A 72 -11.83 -5.67 -6.79
CA THR A 72 -12.02 -7.13 -6.77
C THR A 72 -10.90 -7.87 -6.02
N ALA A 73 -9.81 -7.17 -5.69
CA ALA A 73 -8.66 -7.73 -4.99
C ALA A 73 -8.96 -7.90 -3.49
N SER A 74 -9.56 -9.04 -3.12
CA SER A 74 -9.94 -9.37 -1.74
C SER A 74 -8.77 -9.31 -0.75
N GLY A 75 -7.56 -9.67 -1.18
CA GLY A 75 -6.34 -9.55 -0.39
C GLY A 75 -6.01 -8.10 0.00
N VAL A 76 -6.15 -7.16 -0.94
CA VAL A 76 -5.94 -5.72 -0.68
C VAL A 76 -6.99 -5.20 0.30
N ALA A 77 -8.25 -5.61 0.12
CA ALA A 77 -9.31 -5.23 1.04
C ALA A 77 -9.05 -5.72 2.46
N ALA A 78 -8.63 -6.99 2.60
CA ALA A 78 -8.27 -7.56 3.91
C ALA A 78 -7.08 -6.86 4.56
N GLU A 79 -6.00 -6.61 3.83
CA GLU A 79 -4.83 -5.90 4.34
C GLU A 79 -5.18 -4.47 4.79
N LEU A 80 -6.02 -3.76 4.03
CA LEU A 80 -6.48 -2.44 4.46
C LEU A 80 -7.35 -2.50 5.73
N THR A 81 -8.25 -3.47 5.85
CA THR A 81 -9.04 -3.67 7.08
C THR A 81 -8.13 -3.89 8.29
N ILE A 82 -7.11 -4.75 8.17
CA ILE A 82 -6.18 -5.01 9.27
C ILE A 82 -5.36 -3.75 9.61
N ALA A 83 -4.98 -2.95 8.61
CA ALA A 83 -4.30 -1.68 8.84
C ALA A 83 -5.19 -0.70 9.63
N GLN A 84 -6.48 -0.62 9.27
CA GLN A 84 -7.46 0.18 9.99
C GLN A 84 -7.66 -0.31 11.44
N ASP A 85 -7.80 -1.62 11.65
CA ASP A 85 -7.96 -2.23 12.99
C ASP A 85 -6.75 -1.97 13.90
N LYS A 86 -5.55 -1.91 13.33
CA LYS A 86 -4.30 -1.65 14.05
C LYS A 86 -3.96 -0.16 14.14
N ASP A 87 -4.88 0.72 13.73
CA ASP A 87 -4.69 2.17 13.67
C ASP A 87 -3.38 2.57 12.94
N LYS A 88 -3.06 1.85 11.86
CA LYS A 88 -1.88 2.12 11.06
C LYS A 88 -2.16 3.27 10.10
N GLU A 89 -1.19 4.16 9.97
CA GLU A 89 -1.26 5.21 8.95
C GLU A 89 -1.33 4.55 7.57
N TYR A 90 -2.33 4.92 6.75
CA TYR A 90 -2.43 4.46 5.38
C TYR A 90 -2.87 5.57 4.42
N PHE A 91 -2.61 5.37 3.13
CA PHE A 91 -3.19 6.18 2.07
C PHE A 91 -3.34 5.37 0.78
N LEU A 92 -4.26 5.81 -0.08
CA LEU A 92 -4.53 5.18 -1.36
C LEU A 92 -3.78 5.94 -2.45
N LEU A 93 -3.03 5.21 -3.27
CA LEU A 93 -2.19 5.78 -4.30
C LEU A 93 -2.60 5.22 -5.66
N LYS A 94 -2.81 6.09 -6.65
CA LYS A 94 -3.18 5.69 -8.01
C LYS A 94 -2.01 5.00 -8.71
N ALA A 95 -2.17 3.75 -9.13
CA ALA A 95 -1.13 2.98 -9.82
C ALA A 95 -0.79 3.53 -11.21
N TYR A 96 -1.81 4.00 -11.93
CA TYR A 96 -1.68 4.48 -13.30
C TYR A 96 -2.33 5.86 -13.45
N PRO A 97 -1.60 6.89 -13.94
CA PRO A 97 -2.12 8.25 -14.01
C PRO A 97 -3.28 8.40 -15.00
N ASP A 98 -3.24 7.66 -16.09
CA ASP A 98 -4.09 7.73 -17.29
C ASP A 98 -5.29 6.77 -17.27
N LYS A 99 -5.40 5.92 -16.24
CA LYS A 99 -6.47 4.92 -16.13
C LYS A 99 -7.49 5.23 -15.05
N THR A 100 -8.64 4.57 -15.11
CA THR A 100 -9.67 4.64 -14.06
C THR A 100 -9.35 3.62 -12.97
N CYS A 101 -8.64 4.05 -11.94
CA CYS A 101 -8.31 3.20 -10.80
C CYS A 101 -9.49 3.11 -9.82
N THR A 102 -9.66 1.93 -9.23
CA THR A 102 -10.71 1.64 -8.24
C THR A 102 -10.10 1.50 -6.84
N LYS A 103 -10.91 1.73 -5.80
CA LYS A 103 -10.49 1.54 -4.41
C LYS A 103 -10.82 0.11 -3.97
N PRO A 104 -10.09 -0.48 -3.00
CA PRO A 104 -10.55 -1.70 -2.37
C PRO A 104 -11.88 -1.47 -1.64
N THR A 105 -12.67 -2.53 -1.47
CA THR A 105 -14.00 -2.47 -0.86
C THR A 105 -13.99 -2.05 0.62
N SER A 106 -12.87 -2.22 1.32
CA SER A 106 -12.68 -1.78 2.71
C SER A 106 -12.20 -0.34 2.86
N ALA A 107 -12.02 0.40 1.75
CA ALA A 107 -11.73 1.83 1.82
C ALA A 107 -12.91 2.61 2.39
N LYS A 108 -12.64 3.58 3.25
CA LYS A 108 -13.67 4.48 3.77
C LYS A 108 -14.15 5.40 2.66
N SER A 109 -15.40 5.85 2.76
CA SER A 109 -15.96 6.84 1.83
C SER A 109 -15.16 8.16 1.83
N SER A 110 -14.55 8.51 2.96
CA SER A 110 -13.68 9.68 3.13
C SER A 110 -12.28 9.52 2.54
N ASP A 111 -11.84 8.30 2.23
CA ASP A 111 -10.47 8.06 1.75
C ASP A 111 -10.28 8.64 0.35
N LYS A 112 -9.27 9.49 0.18
CA LYS A 112 -8.89 10.01 -1.14
C LYS A 112 -7.92 9.05 -1.81
N VAL A 113 -7.99 8.95 -3.14
CA VAL A 113 -6.97 8.30 -3.96
C VAL A 113 -6.09 9.38 -4.54
N TYR A 114 -4.83 9.39 -4.14
CA TYR A 114 -3.87 10.42 -4.53
C TYR A 114 -3.16 10.03 -5.82
N ASN A 115 -2.84 11.01 -6.66
CA ASN A 115 -2.02 10.79 -7.85
C ASN A 115 -0.59 10.44 -7.45
N TRP A 116 -0.04 9.41 -8.09
CA TRP A 116 1.34 9.02 -7.90
C TRP A 116 2.29 9.96 -8.63
N THR A 117 2.85 10.89 -7.85
CA THR A 117 3.98 11.73 -8.25
C THR A 117 5.02 11.69 -7.13
N TRP A 118 6.29 11.95 -7.45
CA TRP A 118 7.35 11.95 -6.44
C TRP A 118 7.11 12.95 -5.29
N PRO A 119 6.67 14.20 -5.55
CA PRO A 119 6.36 15.15 -4.48
C PRO A 119 5.19 14.70 -3.59
N ASN A 120 4.12 14.17 -4.20
CA ASN A 120 2.96 13.67 -3.44
C ASN A 120 3.37 12.48 -2.57
N LEU A 121 4.12 11.53 -3.12
CA LEU A 121 4.55 10.35 -2.38
C LEU A 121 5.34 10.75 -1.12
N LYS A 122 6.28 11.68 -1.24
CA LYS A 122 7.02 12.21 -0.08
C LYS A 122 6.11 12.85 0.96
N THR A 123 5.15 13.66 0.52
CA THR A 123 4.21 14.36 1.39
C THR A 123 3.31 13.38 2.15
N LEU A 124 2.78 12.37 1.45
CA LEU A 124 1.89 11.35 2.01
C LEU A 124 2.60 10.47 3.02
N ILE A 125 3.84 10.06 2.73
CA ILE A 125 4.71 9.33 3.67
C ILE A 125 5.01 10.17 4.92
N GLY A 126 5.08 11.48 4.78
CA GLY A 126 5.21 12.43 5.89
C GLY A 126 3.92 12.71 6.65
N GLY A 127 2.78 12.13 6.24
CA GLY A 127 1.48 12.29 6.89
C GLY A 127 0.62 13.45 6.36
N GLY A 128 1.08 14.19 5.34
CA GLY A 128 0.31 15.29 4.74
C GLY A 128 -0.80 14.77 3.83
N ARG A 129 -2.00 14.55 4.38
CA ARG A 129 -3.14 13.88 3.74
C ARG A 129 -4.41 14.75 3.76
#